data_AF-A0A2C9JSF2-F1
#
_entry.id   AF-A0A2C9JSF2-F1
#
_cell.length_a   1.000
_cell.length_b   1.000
_cell.length_c   1.000
_cell.angle_alpha   90.00
_cell.angle_beta   90.00
_cell.angle_gamma   90.00
#
_symmetry.space_group_name_H-M   'P 1'
#
loop_
_entity.id
_entity.type
_entity.pdbx_description
1 polymer ?
#
loop_
_entity_poly.entity_id
_entity_poly.type
_entity_poly.pdbx_seq_one_letter_code
_entity_poly.pdbx_strand_id
1 'polypeptide(L)'
;MRASSFVYHQQCFCCIVCGQRLQKGDEFVLRDGQLFCRLDYEKEFTFLPMSPKSDISDCCYDDGDGGDLGNNKGPKRPRTILTTSQRRKFKASFEVNPKPCRKVRESLAAETGLSVRVVQVWFQNQRAKVSDLLYACTLH
;
A
#
# COMPACT_ATOMS: atom_id res chain seq x y z
N MET A 1 18.33 -11.91 -3.68
CA MET A 1 17.11 -12.55 -4.18
C MET A 1 16.79 -11.94 -5.54
N ARG A 2 16.53 -12.75 -6.57
CA ARG A 2 16.21 -12.25 -7.92
C ARG A 2 14.73 -12.47 -8.16
N ALA A 3 14.03 -11.43 -8.61
CA ALA A 3 12.63 -11.54 -9.02
C ALA A 3 12.45 -10.80 -10.34
N SER A 4 12.03 -11.55 -11.37
CA SER A 4 11.97 -11.09 -12.76
C SER A 4 13.30 -10.44 -13.18
N SER A 5 13.30 -9.16 -13.55
CA SER A 5 14.46 -8.38 -14.00
C SER A 5 15.21 -7.61 -12.89
N PHE A 6 14.79 -7.70 -11.62
CA PHE A 6 15.38 -6.93 -10.52
C PHE A 6 16.14 -7.81 -9.51
N VAL A 7 17.31 -7.33 -9.09
CA VAL A 7 18.14 -7.96 -8.05
C VAL A 7 17.91 -7.22 -6.74
N TYR A 8 17.36 -7.92 -5.76
CA TYR A 8 17.13 -7.40 -4.41
C TYR A 8 18.12 -8.03 -3.43
N HIS A 9 18.55 -7.29 -2.42
CA HIS A 9 19.21 -7.91 -1.27
C HIS A 9 18.25 -8.89 -0.58
N GLN A 10 18.77 -10.00 -0.04
CA GLN A 10 17.91 -10.95 0.70
C GLN A 10 17.16 -10.28 1.85
N GLN A 11 17.76 -9.25 2.46
CA GLN A 11 17.12 -8.45 3.51
C GLN A 11 16.05 -7.47 2.99
N CYS A 12 16.10 -7.07 1.72
CA CYS A 12 15.23 -6.06 1.11
C CYS A 12 14.03 -6.66 0.36
N PHE A 13 13.95 -7.98 0.27
CA PHE A 13 12.86 -8.67 -0.41
C PHE A 13 11.62 -8.76 0.48
N CYS A 14 10.95 -7.63 0.65
CA CYS A 14 9.81 -7.48 1.55
C CYS A 14 8.60 -6.89 0.83
N CYS A 15 7.41 -7.29 1.26
CA CYS A 15 6.17 -6.69 0.77
C CYS A 15 6.10 -5.19 1.12
N ILE A 16 5.69 -4.35 0.17
CA ILE A 16 5.54 -2.90 0.37
C ILE A 16 4.38 -2.52 1.29
N VAL A 17 3.38 -3.40 1.44
CA VAL A 17 2.17 -3.18 2.24
C VAL A 17 2.37 -3.63 3.69
N CYS A 18 2.66 -4.91 3.94
CA CYS A 18 2.90 -5.43 5.31
C CYS A 18 4.37 -5.38 5.77
N GLY A 19 5.34 -5.22 4.86
CA GLY A 19 6.76 -5.28 5.22
C GLY A 19 7.30 -6.69 5.46
N GLN A 20 6.48 -7.73 5.29
CA GLN A 20 6.88 -9.12 5.51
C GLN A 20 7.98 -9.52 4.53
N ARG A 21 9.06 -10.10 5.05
CA ARG A 21 10.13 -10.66 4.21
C ARG A 21 9.59 -11.90 3.52
N LEU A 22 9.59 -11.87 2.19
CA LEU A 22 9.13 -12.97 1.35
C LEU A 22 10.31 -13.94 1.21
N GLN A 23 10.12 -15.20 1.55
CA GLN A 23 11.17 -16.22 1.50
C GLN A 23 10.93 -17.21 0.35
N LYS A 24 11.88 -18.13 0.15
CA LYS A 24 11.76 -19.18 -0.87
C LYS A 24 10.59 -20.10 -0.48
N GLY A 25 9.49 -20.04 -1.23
CA GLY A 25 8.25 -20.77 -0.94
C GLY A 25 7.06 -19.86 -0.61
N ASP A 26 7.28 -18.56 -0.35
CA ASP A 26 6.18 -17.60 -0.17
C ASP A 26 5.66 -17.11 -1.52
N GLU A 27 4.34 -17.01 -1.65
CA GLU A 27 3.70 -16.45 -2.83
C GLU A 27 3.73 -14.92 -2.79
N PHE A 28 4.33 -14.33 -3.82
CA PHE A 28 4.46 -12.89 -3.97
C PHE A 28 4.13 -12.44 -5.39
N VAL A 29 3.73 -11.17 -5.51
CA VAL A 29 3.43 -10.53 -6.79
C VAL A 29 4.38 -9.35 -6.97
N LEU A 30 4.94 -9.22 -8.18
CA LEU A 30 5.78 -8.10 -8.59
C LEU A 30 5.01 -7.26 -9.62
N ARG A 31 4.68 -6.01 -9.28
CA ARG A 31 4.02 -5.03 -10.15
C ARG A 31 4.81 -3.74 -10.16
N ASP A 32 5.22 -3.25 -11.34
CA ASP A 32 5.94 -1.99 -11.49
C ASP A 32 7.20 -1.86 -10.60
N GLY A 33 7.91 -2.97 -10.36
CA GLY A 33 9.07 -3.02 -9.46
C GLY A 33 8.74 -3.05 -7.97
N GLN A 34 7.46 -3.15 -7.59
CA GLN A 34 6.99 -3.22 -6.22
C GLN A 34 6.59 -4.65 -5.86
N LEU A 35 7.06 -5.13 -4.69
CA LEU A 35 6.78 -6.47 -4.18
C LEU A 35 5.56 -6.44 -3.26
N PHE A 36 4.59 -7.32 -3.52
CA PHE A 36 3.40 -7.52 -2.71
C PHE A 36 3.33 -8.97 -2.22
N CYS A 37 2.97 -9.20 -0.96
CA CYS A 37 2.65 -10.56 -0.52
C CYS A 37 1.26 -10.94 -1.07
N ARG A 38 0.99 -12.24 -1.25
CA ARG A 38 -0.30 -12.71 -1.76
C ARG A 38 -1.49 -12.12 -0.99
N LEU A 39 -1.42 -12.09 0.34
CA LEU A 39 -2.50 -11.54 1.19
C LEU A 39 -2.78 -10.06 0.94
N ASP A 40 -1.75 -9.23 0.81
CA ASP A 40 -1.94 -7.79 0.61
C ASP A 40 -2.24 -7.46 -0.84
N TYR A 41 -1.69 -8.23 -1.78
CA TYR A 41 -2.06 -8.12 -3.19
C TYR A 41 -3.54 -8.45 -3.36
N GLU A 42 -3.99 -9.59 -2.83
CA GLU A 42 -5.39 -9.99 -2.89
C GLU A 42 -6.27 -8.98 -2.15
N LYS A 43 -5.91 -8.50 -0.95
CA LYS A 43 -6.69 -7.47 -0.25
C LYS A 43 -6.73 -6.10 -0.91
N GLU A 44 -5.73 -5.72 -1.69
CA GLU A 44 -5.75 -4.44 -2.41
C GLU A 44 -6.39 -4.57 -3.81
N PHE A 45 -6.36 -5.77 -4.42
CA PHE A 45 -6.92 -6.03 -5.77
C PHE A 45 -8.28 -6.73 -5.80
N THR A 46 -8.74 -7.38 -4.71
CA THR A 46 -10.11 -7.96 -4.62
C THR A 46 -11.18 -6.92 -4.32
N PHE A 47 -10.81 -5.72 -3.87
CA PHE A 47 -11.74 -4.61 -3.66
C PHE A 47 -11.96 -3.75 -4.91
N LEU A 48 -11.34 -4.12 -6.04
CA LEU A 48 -11.87 -3.80 -7.36
C LEU A 48 -12.94 -4.87 -7.66
N PRO A 49 -14.16 -4.52 -8.10
CA PRO A 49 -15.20 -5.49 -8.35
C PRO A 49 -14.81 -6.36 -9.55
N MET A 50 -14.07 -7.44 -9.28
CA MET A 50 -14.16 -8.64 -10.09
C MET A 50 -15.21 -9.52 -9.43
N SER A 51 -16.32 -9.64 -10.15
CA SER A 51 -17.53 -10.40 -9.85
C SER A 51 -17.26 -11.76 -9.19
N PRO A 52 -18.19 -12.24 -8.35
CA PRO A 52 -18.06 -13.53 -7.69
C PRO A 52 -18.16 -14.68 -8.70
N LYS A 53 -17.41 -15.73 -8.38
CA LYS A 53 -17.38 -17.08 -8.97
C LYS A 53 -18.71 -17.51 -9.61
N SER A 54 -18.65 -17.98 -10.86
CA SER A 54 -19.68 -18.84 -11.44
C SER A 54 -19.04 -20.17 -11.87
N ASP A 55 -19.17 -21.18 -11.01
CA ASP A 55 -19.53 -22.50 -11.52
C ASP A 55 -20.90 -22.37 -12.23
N ILE A 56 -21.14 -23.20 -13.25
CA ILE A 56 -22.36 -23.35 -14.06
C ILE A 56 -22.49 -22.48 -15.35
N SER A 57 -22.26 -23.15 -16.49
CA SER A 57 -23.19 -23.40 -17.60
C SER A 57 -24.05 -22.26 -18.22
N ASP A 58 -23.83 -22.07 -19.54
CA ASP A 58 -24.82 -21.79 -20.63
C ASP A 58 -25.31 -20.36 -20.97
N CYS A 59 -25.24 -20.04 -22.28
CA CYS A 59 -26.01 -19.13 -23.19
C CYS A 59 -26.29 -17.63 -22.83
N CYS A 60 -26.44 -16.61 -23.71
CA CYS A 60 -26.35 -16.34 -25.16
C CYS A 60 -26.70 -14.83 -25.44
N TYR A 61 -26.27 -14.24 -26.58
CA TYR A 61 -26.64 -12.92 -27.20
C TYR A 61 -26.26 -11.62 -26.43
N ASP A 62 -25.93 -10.44 -26.98
CA ASP A 62 -26.20 -9.77 -28.27
C ASP A 62 -25.14 -8.65 -28.55
N ASP A 63 -25.08 -8.19 -29.80
CA ASP A 63 -24.19 -7.15 -30.37
C ASP A 63 -24.58 -5.71 -29.93
N GLY A 64 -23.61 -4.80 -29.74
CA GLY A 64 -23.90 -3.44 -29.29
C GLY A 64 -22.71 -2.47 -29.32
N ASP A 65 -22.66 -1.66 -30.37
CA ASP A 65 -21.78 -0.53 -30.69
C ASP A 65 -21.80 0.64 -29.68
N GLY A 66 -20.65 1.32 -29.54
CA GLY A 66 -20.60 2.76 -29.23
C GLY A 66 -20.33 3.23 -27.78
N GLY A 67 -19.21 3.95 -27.60
CA GLY A 67 -19.23 5.22 -26.83
C GLY A 67 -18.54 5.32 -25.46
N ASP A 68 -17.41 6.03 -25.48
CA ASP A 68 -17.05 7.15 -24.57
C ASP A 68 -16.68 6.93 -23.07
N LEU A 69 -15.37 7.00 -22.83
CA LEU A 69 -14.68 7.76 -21.78
C LEU A 69 -15.40 7.97 -20.43
N GLY A 70 -15.35 6.93 -19.58
CA GLY A 70 -15.66 7.03 -18.16
C GLY A 70 -14.69 7.93 -17.36
N ASN A 71 -14.90 9.25 -17.38
CA ASN A 71 -14.34 10.20 -16.43
C ASN A 71 -15.00 10.02 -15.05
N ASN A 72 -14.69 8.93 -14.36
CA ASN A 72 -15.11 8.66 -12.98
C ASN A 72 -14.24 9.45 -11.98
N LYS A 73 -14.33 10.79 -12.03
CA LYS A 73 -13.82 11.68 -10.97
C LYS A 73 -14.86 11.74 -9.85
N GLY A 74 -15.00 10.62 -9.13
CA GLY A 74 -15.76 10.59 -7.89
C GLY A 74 -15.24 11.65 -6.90
N PRO A 75 -16.05 12.07 -5.91
CA PRO A 75 -15.68 13.10 -4.95
C PRO A 75 -14.34 12.76 -4.27
N LYS A 76 -13.33 13.64 -4.45
CA LYS A 76 -12.05 13.49 -3.77
C LYS A 76 -12.29 13.53 -2.26
N ARG A 77 -11.88 12.48 -1.55
CA ARG A 77 -12.06 12.36 -0.10
C ARG A 77 -11.46 13.60 0.59
N PRO A 78 -12.16 14.23 1.56
CA PRO A 78 -11.67 15.42 2.23
C PRO A 78 -10.33 15.14 2.91
N ARG A 79 -9.39 16.07 2.72
CA ARG A 79 -8.02 15.93 3.24
C ARG A 79 -8.03 16.10 4.76
N THR A 80 -7.56 15.10 5.49
CA THR A 80 -7.33 15.21 6.93
C THR A 80 -6.16 16.16 7.20
N ILE A 81 -6.39 17.24 7.95
CA ILE A 81 -5.35 18.17 8.38
C ILE A 81 -4.93 17.80 9.80
N LEU A 82 -3.65 17.45 9.95
CA LEU A 82 -3.06 17.12 11.24
C LEU A 82 -2.79 18.40 12.05
N THR A 83 -3.12 18.39 13.34
CA THR A 83 -2.75 19.45 14.28
C THR A 83 -1.26 19.38 14.64
N THR A 84 -0.74 20.44 15.25
CA THR A 84 0.66 20.50 15.71
C THR A 84 0.95 19.46 16.79
N SER A 85 0.03 19.24 17.74
CA SER A 85 0.16 18.22 18.78
C SER A 85 0.23 16.80 18.19
N GLN A 86 -0.68 16.48 17.27
CA GLN A 86 -0.68 15.21 16.55
C GLN A 86 0.65 15.01 15.79
N ARG A 87 1.12 16.02 15.03
CA ARG A 87 2.41 15.95 14.32
C ARG A 87 3.59 15.61 15.24
N ARG A 88 3.66 16.20 16.43
CA ARG A 88 4.74 15.92 17.41
C ARG A 88 4.69 14.48 17.89
N LYS A 89 3.51 13.94 18.23
CA LYS A 89 3.33 12.52 18.60
C LYS A 89 3.78 11.57 17.49
N PHE A 90 3.34 11.82 16.26
CA PHE A 90 3.74 11.01 15.10
C PHE A 90 5.25 11.03 14.87
N LYS A 91 5.88 12.21 14.98
CA LYS A 91 7.33 12.34 14.83
C LYS A 91 8.10 11.62 15.93
N ALA A 92 7.70 11.78 17.19
CA ALA A 92 8.31 11.06 18.32
C ALA A 92 8.22 9.54 18.15
N SER A 93 7.05 9.03 17.71
CA SER A 93 6.90 7.59 17.43
C SER A 93 7.74 7.12 16.24
N PHE A 94 7.92 7.96 15.21
CA PHE A 94 8.73 7.64 14.03
C PHE A 94 10.22 7.54 14.34
N GLU A 95 10.73 8.38 15.23
CA GLU A 95 12.12 8.35 15.70
C GLU A 95 12.45 7.04 16.42
N VAL A 96 11.48 6.48 17.16
CA VAL A 96 11.62 5.19 17.85
C VAL A 96 11.47 4.01 16.87
N ASN A 97 10.46 4.04 16.01
CA ASN A 97 10.25 2.99 15.02
C ASN A 97 9.63 3.53 13.71
N PRO A 98 10.40 3.59 12.61
CA PRO A 98 9.91 4.06 11.31
C PRO A 98 8.95 3.07 10.63
N LYS A 99 8.86 1.81 11.12
CA LYS A 99 7.95 0.76 10.66
C LYS A 99 7.14 0.22 11.86
N PRO A 100 6.19 1.01 12.40
CA PRO A 100 5.41 0.61 13.56
C PRO A 100 4.55 -0.62 13.25
N CYS A 101 4.54 -1.58 14.19
CA CYS A 101 3.68 -2.76 14.10
C CYS A 101 2.20 -2.39 14.25
N ARG A 102 1.30 -3.35 13.96
CA ARG A 102 -0.16 -3.13 13.97
C ARG A 102 -0.66 -2.53 15.28
N LYS A 103 -0.27 -3.11 16.43
CA LYS A 103 -0.67 -2.65 17.76
C LYS A 103 -0.28 -1.20 18.02
N VAL A 104 0.94 -0.81 17.65
CA VAL A 104 1.43 0.58 17.82
C VAL A 104 0.64 1.56 16.94
N ARG A 105 0.30 1.18 15.71
CA ARG A 105 -0.55 2.01 14.84
C ARG A 105 -1.96 2.19 15.38
N GLU A 106 -2.54 1.12 15.93
CA GLU A 106 -3.88 1.16 16.57
C GLU A 106 -3.87 2.04 17.82
N SER A 107 -2.84 1.95 18.67
CA SER A 107 -2.68 2.85 19.83
C SER A 107 -2.56 4.32 19.41
N LEU A 108 -1.73 4.63 18.41
CA LEU A 108 -1.59 6.00 17.90
C LEU A 108 -2.88 6.54 17.30
N ALA A 109 -3.65 5.69 16.59
CA ALA A 109 -4.96 6.06 16.05
C ALA A 109 -5.93 6.44 17.18
N ALA A 110 -6.01 5.60 18.22
CA ALA A 110 -6.85 5.85 19.39
C ALA A 110 -6.45 7.13 20.12
N GLU A 111 -5.15 7.34 20.35
CA GLU A 111 -4.65 8.52 21.05
C GLU A 111 -4.76 9.83 20.27
N THR A 112 -4.72 9.78 18.95
CA THR A 112 -4.79 10.97 18.08
C THR A 112 -6.21 11.26 17.60
N GLY A 113 -7.16 10.35 17.81
CA GLY A 113 -8.52 10.43 17.30
C GLY A 113 -8.59 10.30 15.77
N LEU A 114 -7.61 9.64 15.15
CA LEU A 114 -7.50 9.50 13.71
C LEU A 114 -7.76 8.05 13.31
N SER A 115 -8.15 7.84 12.05
CA SER A 115 -8.26 6.47 11.54
C SER A 115 -6.88 5.82 11.40
N VAL A 116 -6.84 4.49 11.59
CA VAL A 116 -5.63 3.69 11.38
C VAL A 116 -5.07 3.86 9.96
N ARG A 117 -5.95 4.14 8.97
CA ARG A 117 -5.55 4.46 7.60
C ARG A 117 -4.74 5.76 7.53
N VAL A 118 -5.15 6.82 8.22
CA VAL A 118 -4.40 8.10 8.25
C VAL A 118 -3.03 7.91 8.90
N VAL A 119 -2.96 7.17 10.01
CA VAL A 119 -1.69 6.78 10.66
C VAL A 119 -0.80 6.04 9.65
N GLN A 120 -1.33 5.01 8.98
CA GLN A 120 -0.58 4.23 8.00
C GLN A 120 -0.05 5.08 6.84
N VAL A 121 -0.90 5.93 6.24
CA VAL A 121 -0.50 6.84 5.15
C VAL A 121 0.57 7.81 5.63
N TRP A 122 0.44 8.34 6.84
CA TRP A 122 1.42 9.27 7.39
C TRP A 122 2.81 8.62 7.49
N PHE A 123 2.91 7.41 8.05
CA PHE A 123 4.18 6.69 8.15
C PHE A 123 4.73 6.30 6.77
N GLN A 124 3.87 5.93 5.81
CA GLN A 124 4.28 5.67 4.42
C GLN A 124 4.88 6.94 3.78
N ASN A 125 4.20 8.08 3.89
CA ASN A 125 4.65 9.36 3.35
C ASN A 125 5.92 9.88 4.02
N GLN A 126 6.06 9.71 5.34
CA GLN A 126 7.30 10.09 6.03
C GLN A 126 8.49 9.25 5.61
N ARG A 127 8.31 7.93 5.47
CA ARG A 127 9.37 7.07 4.93
C ARG A 127 9.75 7.47 3.52
N ALA A 128 8.76 7.75 2.66
CA ALA A 128 9.00 8.21 1.30
C ALA A 128 9.86 9.48 1.29
N LYS A 129 9.54 10.44 2.16
CA LYS A 129 10.32 11.67 2.31
C LYS A 129 11.77 11.42 2.77
N VAL A 130 11.98 10.50 3.71
CA VAL A 130 13.33 10.15 4.19
C VAL A 130 14.11 9.35 3.15
N SER A 131 13.44 8.47 2.39
CA SER A 131 14.08 7.75 1.28
C SER A 131 14.39 8.66 0.10
N ASP A 132 13.54 9.63 -0.23
CA ASP A 132 13.82 10.64 -1.26
C ASP A 132 15.04 11.48 -0.86
N LEU A 133 15.16 11.83 0.42
CA LEU A 133 16.35 12.51 0.96
C LEU A 133 17.61 11.62 0.96
N LEU A 134 17.47 10.31 1.13
CA LEU A 134 18.58 9.35 1.04
C LEU A 134 19.00 9.05 -0.41
N TYR A 135 18.06 9.03 -1.35
CA TYR A 135 18.32 8.88 -2.80
C TYR A 135 18.90 10.14 -3.43
N ALA A 136 18.66 11.32 -2.85
CA ALA A 136 19.27 12.58 -3.30
C ALA A 136 20.78 12.69 -3.01
N CYS A 137 21.33 11.90 -2.07
CA CYS A 137 22.76 11.93 -1.73
C CYS A 137 23.63 10.94 -2.54
N THR A 138 23.03 10.14 -3.43
CA THR A 138 23.73 9.14 -4.27
C THR A 138 24.07 9.62 -5.70
N LEU A 139 23.97 10.93 -5.95
CA LEU A 139 24.47 11.59 -7.15
C LEU A 139 25.69 12.46 -6.81
N HIS A 140 26.87 11.82 -6.81
CA HIS A 140 28.18 12.42 -7.09
C HIS A 140 29.03 11.36 -7.76
#